data_AF-A0A7S3BPF0-F1
#
_entry.id   AF-A0A7S3BPF0-F1
#
_cell.length_a   1.000
_cell.length_b   1.000
_cell.length_c   1.000
_cell.angle_alpha   90.00
_cell.angle_beta   90.00
_cell.angle_gamma   90.00
#
_symmetry.space_group_name_H-M   'P 1'
#
loop_
_entity.id
_entity.type
_entity.pdbx_description
1 polymer ?
#
loop_
_entity_poly.entity_id
_entity_poly.type
_entity_poly.pdbx_seq_one_letter_code
_entity_poly.pdbx_strand_id
1 'polypeptide(L)'
;ADSTPTYDPCLSEITPLYMNRADVLEAVHVPAAKATGKWPSTPHGWSYNQGIDGEKKDIALLFPQFFAQAPHWRIAVVSGTADSAVPFMGTERWMECLGLDVSADWKAWMLGHDVGGMVKRWNPNLSLVTVKGCGHTIPYSCPEKGYAFFENYMSQAI
;
A
#
# COMPACT_ATOMS: atom_id res chain seq x y z
N ALA A 1 -25.52 -15.91 -8.21
CA ALA A 1 -24.27 -16.45 -7.67
C ALA A 1 -23.40 -15.25 -7.35
N ASP A 2 -23.11 -15.04 -6.07
CA ASP A 2 -22.31 -13.92 -5.57
C ASP A 2 -20.89 -14.08 -6.12
N SER A 3 -20.49 -13.19 -7.03
CA SER A 3 -19.22 -13.26 -7.76
C SER A 3 -18.09 -12.56 -7.00
N THR A 4 -18.19 -12.45 -5.68
CA THR A 4 -17.12 -11.95 -4.84
C THR A 4 -15.98 -12.98 -4.83
N PRO A 5 -14.78 -12.65 -5.34
CA PRO A 5 -13.65 -13.57 -5.32
C PRO A 5 -13.34 -13.96 -3.87
N THR A 6 -13.33 -15.26 -3.58
CA THR A 6 -12.92 -15.77 -2.28
C THR A 6 -11.43 -15.58 -2.08
N TYR A 7 -11.01 -15.16 -0.88
CA TYR A 7 -9.60 -15.03 -0.52
C TYR A 7 -8.85 -16.36 -0.71
N ASP A 8 -7.73 -16.32 -1.45
CA ASP A 8 -6.86 -17.48 -1.71
C ASP A 8 -5.43 -17.18 -1.23
N PRO A 9 -4.96 -17.77 -0.12
CA PRO A 9 -3.59 -17.54 0.36
C PRO A 9 -2.52 -18.01 -0.64
N CYS A 10 -2.85 -18.87 -1.61
CA CYS A 10 -1.94 -19.44 -2.59
C CYS A 10 -1.86 -18.65 -3.90
N LEU A 11 -2.44 -17.45 -3.99
CA LEU A 11 -2.40 -16.63 -5.22
C LEU A 11 -0.97 -16.38 -5.73
N SER A 12 0.02 -16.33 -4.84
CA SER A 12 1.44 -16.20 -5.15
C SER A 12 2.01 -17.39 -5.91
N GLU A 13 1.38 -18.57 -5.83
CA GLU A 13 1.74 -19.77 -6.59
C GLU A 13 1.05 -19.80 -7.97
N ILE A 14 -0.18 -19.25 -8.05
CA ILE A 14 -1.00 -19.25 -9.27
C ILE A 14 -0.52 -18.18 -10.26
N THR A 15 -0.20 -16.97 -9.77
CA THR A 15 0.18 -15.84 -10.63
C THR A 15 1.40 -16.15 -11.51
N PRO A 16 2.49 -16.77 -11.00
CA PRO A 16 3.61 -17.20 -11.84
C PRO A 16 3.22 -18.19 -12.93
N LEU A 17 2.31 -19.13 -12.68
CA LEU A 17 1.87 -20.09 -13.70
C LEU A 17 1.21 -19.39 -14.88
N TYR A 18 0.36 -18.39 -14.62
CA TYR A 18 -0.29 -17.60 -15.66
C TYR A 18 0.71 -16.70 -16.40
N MET A 19 1.51 -15.94 -15.67
CA MET A 19 2.43 -14.95 -16.25
C MET A 19 3.55 -15.56 -17.10
N ASN A 20 3.84 -16.85 -16.94
CA ASN A 20 4.86 -17.56 -17.74
C ASN A 20 4.29 -18.31 -18.95
N ARG A 21 2.98 -18.23 -19.24
CA ARG A 21 2.43 -18.86 -20.45
C ARG A 21 2.90 -18.11 -21.70
N ALA A 22 3.18 -18.86 -22.77
CA ALA A 22 3.65 -18.28 -24.03
C ALA A 22 2.65 -17.28 -24.63
N ASP A 23 1.35 -17.59 -24.58
CA ASP A 23 0.28 -16.73 -25.09
C ASP A 23 0.09 -15.46 -24.23
N VAL A 24 0.28 -15.55 -22.91
CA VAL A 24 0.25 -14.38 -22.02
C VAL A 24 1.45 -13.48 -22.27
N LEU A 25 2.66 -14.05 -22.41
CA LEU A 25 3.88 -13.31 -22.73
C LEU A 25 3.77 -12.59 -24.07
N GLU A 26 3.19 -13.25 -25.08
CA GLU A 26 2.90 -12.63 -26.38
C GLU A 26 1.87 -11.49 -26.24
N ALA A 27 0.77 -11.71 -25.52
CA ALA A 27 -0.29 -10.73 -25.34
C ALA A 27 0.15 -9.46 -24.58
N VAL A 28 1.12 -9.57 -23.67
CA VAL A 28 1.75 -8.43 -22.98
C VAL A 28 3.01 -7.92 -23.69
N HIS A 29 3.24 -8.38 -24.92
CA HIS A 29 4.32 -7.95 -25.82
C HIS A 29 5.74 -8.15 -25.25
N VAL A 30 5.98 -9.22 -24.51
CA VAL A 30 7.33 -9.60 -24.06
C VAL A 30 8.14 -10.03 -25.29
N PRO A 31 9.29 -9.38 -25.60
CA PRO A 31 10.09 -9.77 -26.74
C PRO A 31 10.55 -11.22 -26.62
N ALA A 32 10.48 -12.00 -27.71
CA ALA A 32 10.86 -13.41 -27.71
C ALA A 32 12.30 -13.66 -27.18
N ALA A 33 13.23 -12.74 -27.47
CA ALA A 33 14.61 -12.79 -26.96
C ALA A 33 14.72 -12.62 -25.42
N LYS A 34 13.68 -12.09 -24.77
CA LYS A 34 13.58 -11.86 -23.31
C LYS A 34 12.65 -12.86 -22.62
N ALA A 35 11.85 -13.62 -23.37
CA ALA A 35 10.95 -14.66 -22.88
C ALA A 35 11.67 -15.95 -22.40
N THR A 36 12.97 -15.87 -22.11
CA THR A 36 13.80 -16.98 -21.60
C THR A 36 13.86 -17.03 -20.08
N GLY A 37 13.57 -15.92 -19.40
CA GLY A 37 13.49 -15.85 -17.94
C GLY A 37 12.09 -16.17 -17.42
N LYS A 38 12.00 -16.77 -16.22
CA LYS A 38 10.71 -17.00 -15.55
C LYS A 38 10.31 -15.81 -14.68
N TRP A 39 9.06 -15.37 -14.78
CA TRP A 39 8.46 -14.38 -13.90
C TRP A 39 7.91 -15.03 -12.60
N PRO A 40 7.96 -14.35 -11.44
CA PRO A 40 8.73 -13.14 -11.18
C PRO A 40 10.21 -13.50 -11.07
N SER A 41 11.07 -12.68 -11.68
CA SER A 41 12.52 -12.79 -11.51
C SER A 41 13.01 -11.57 -10.73
N THR A 42 13.74 -11.79 -9.65
CA THR A 42 14.57 -10.74 -9.07
C THR A 42 15.88 -10.67 -9.85
N PRO A 43 16.41 -9.46 -10.17
CA PRO A 43 17.73 -9.37 -10.76
C PRO A 43 18.78 -10.05 -9.88
N HIS A 44 19.80 -10.65 -10.48
CA HIS A 44 20.84 -11.34 -9.73
C HIS A 44 21.49 -10.41 -8.69
N GLY A 45 21.62 -10.89 -7.45
CA GLY A 45 22.16 -10.12 -6.32
C GLY A 45 21.17 -9.19 -5.63
N TRP A 46 19.92 -9.11 -6.10
CA TRP A 46 18.85 -8.40 -5.41
C TRP A 46 18.15 -9.33 -4.42
N SER A 47 18.20 -8.97 -3.15
CA SER A 47 17.44 -9.60 -2.09
C SER A 47 16.73 -8.53 -1.26
N TYR A 48 15.57 -8.90 -0.71
CA TYR A 48 14.88 -8.03 0.24
C TYR A 48 15.66 -8.07 1.56
N ASN A 49 16.21 -6.94 1.97
CA ASN A 49 17.04 -6.85 3.16
C ASN A 49 16.16 -6.72 4.42
N GLN A 50 15.66 -7.86 4.91
CA GLN A 50 14.89 -7.94 6.16
C GLN A 50 15.77 -8.03 7.41
N GLY A 51 17.10 -7.92 7.26
CA GLY A 51 18.03 -7.99 8.37
C GLY A 51 18.21 -6.64 9.05
N ILE A 52 18.94 -6.65 10.16
CA ILE A 52 19.33 -5.46 10.93
C ILE A 52 19.97 -4.39 10.04
N ASP A 53 20.76 -4.79 9.05
CA ASP A 53 21.41 -3.84 8.13
C ASP A 53 20.41 -3.14 7.19
N GLY A 54 19.25 -3.75 6.94
CA GLY A 54 18.14 -3.14 6.20
C GLY A 54 17.37 -2.17 7.07
N GLU A 55 17.03 -2.59 8.29
CA GLU A 55 16.34 -1.74 9.27
C GLU A 55 17.16 -0.49 9.64
N LYS A 56 18.49 -0.59 9.69
CA LYS A 56 19.38 0.55 9.93
C LYS A 56 19.45 1.55 8.78
N LYS A 57 18.99 1.19 7.58
CA LYS A 57 18.92 2.10 6.43
C LYS A 57 17.61 2.90 6.50
N ASP A 58 17.39 3.54 7.64
CA ASP A 58 16.24 4.38 7.86
C ASP A 58 16.33 5.65 7.01
N ILE A 59 15.27 5.92 6.25
CA ILE A 59 15.11 7.12 5.43
C ILE A 59 14.12 8.10 6.04
N ALA A 60 13.63 7.84 7.27
CA ALA A 60 12.69 8.69 7.99
C ALA A 60 13.14 10.16 8.04
N LEU A 61 14.45 10.40 8.18
CA LEU A 61 15.03 11.74 8.24
C LEU A 61 14.93 12.53 6.92
N LEU A 62 14.67 11.87 5.79
CA LEU A 62 14.50 12.54 4.49
C LEU A 62 13.09 13.12 4.31
N PHE A 63 12.10 12.56 5.00
CA PHE A 63 10.69 12.93 4.81
C PHE A 63 10.34 14.36 5.26
N PRO A 64 10.84 14.90 6.39
CA PRO A 64 10.58 16.28 6.75
C PRO A 64 11.00 17.27 5.66
N GLN A 65 12.18 17.06 5.07
CA GLN A 65 12.68 17.89 3.96
C GLN A 65 11.80 17.74 2.72
N PHE A 66 11.42 16.51 2.36
CA PHE A 66 10.51 16.24 1.24
C PHE A 66 9.17 16.96 1.40
N PHE A 67 8.52 16.83 2.56
CA PHE A 67 7.21 17.46 2.82
C PHE A 67 7.31 19.00 2.84
N ALA A 68 8.40 19.56 3.36
CA ALA A 68 8.62 21.00 3.34
C ALA A 68 8.76 21.57 1.91
N GLN A 69 9.28 20.78 0.96
CA GLN A 69 9.47 21.19 -0.44
C GLN A 69 8.23 20.94 -1.31
N ALA A 70 7.31 20.07 -0.89
CA ALA A 70 6.10 19.72 -1.62
C ALA A 70 4.80 20.10 -0.87
N PRO A 71 4.65 21.32 -0.31
CA PRO A 71 3.48 21.67 0.52
C PRO A 71 2.17 21.69 -0.27
N HIS A 72 2.26 21.78 -1.61
CA HIS A 72 1.13 21.76 -2.53
C HIS A 72 0.68 20.34 -2.91
N TRP A 73 1.45 19.30 -2.54
CA TRP A 73 1.07 17.92 -2.77
C TRP A 73 0.16 17.44 -1.66
N ARG A 74 -0.90 16.73 -2.05
CA ARG A 74 -1.70 15.95 -1.12
C ARG A 74 -1.11 14.56 -1.03
N ILE A 75 -0.77 14.14 0.18
CA ILE A 75 -0.04 12.89 0.42
C ILE A 75 -0.83 12.07 1.43
N ALA A 76 -1.16 10.83 1.08
CA ALA A 76 -1.77 9.86 1.97
C ALA A 76 -0.78 8.71 2.22
N VAL A 77 -0.53 8.44 3.49
CA VAL A 77 0.10 7.21 3.96
C VAL A 77 -1.03 6.27 4.35
N VAL A 78 -0.98 5.02 3.88
CA VAL A 78 -2.12 4.09 3.97
C VAL A 78 -1.67 2.81 4.65
N SER A 79 -2.45 2.33 5.62
CA SER A 79 -2.15 1.08 6.32
C SER A 79 -3.41 0.26 6.62
N GLY A 80 -3.31 -1.05 6.42
CA GLY A 80 -4.36 -2.00 6.80
C GLY A 80 -4.28 -2.31 8.29
N THR A 81 -5.40 -2.23 9.02
CA THR A 81 -5.37 -2.40 10.49
C THR A 81 -5.13 -3.84 10.95
N ALA A 82 -5.20 -4.82 10.04
CA ALA A 82 -4.94 -6.24 10.33
C ALA A 82 -3.54 -6.68 9.85
N ASP A 83 -2.71 -5.77 9.35
CA ASP A 83 -1.33 -6.07 9.00
C ASP A 83 -0.44 -6.15 10.25
N SER A 84 0.28 -7.27 10.38
CA SER A 84 1.30 -7.47 11.42
C SER A 84 2.73 -7.30 10.92
N ALA A 85 2.96 -7.28 9.61
CA ALA A 85 4.29 -7.07 9.04
C ALA A 85 4.72 -5.61 9.15
N VAL A 86 3.82 -4.68 8.82
CA VAL A 86 4.03 -3.22 8.98
C VAL A 86 2.78 -2.62 9.63
N PRO A 87 2.61 -2.80 10.95
CA PRO A 87 1.38 -2.41 11.63
C PRO A 87 1.17 -0.89 11.60
N PHE A 88 -0.08 -0.46 11.40
CA PHE A 88 -0.44 0.96 11.30
C PHE A 88 0.01 1.80 12.50
N MET A 89 0.10 1.21 13.70
CA MET A 89 0.60 1.88 14.90
C MET A 89 2.07 2.30 14.75
N GLY A 90 2.90 1.48 14.09
CA GLY A 90 4.28 1.82 13.79
C GLY A 90 4.36 2.98 12.79
N THR A 91 3.48 2.95 11.77
CA THR A 91 3.35 4.04 10.80
C THR A 91 2.88 5.34 11.46
N GLU A 92 1.88 5.29 12.33
CA GLU A 92 1.42 6.46 13.10
C GLU A 92 2.56 7.03 13.94
N ARG A 93 3.29 6.17 14.66
CA ARG A 93 4.41 6.60 15.50
C ARG A 93 5.51 7.28 14.69
N TRP A 94 5.84 6.74 13.52
CA TRP A 94 6.78 7.37 12.60
C TRP A 94 6.28 8.74 12.13
N MET A 95 5.00 8.87 11.78
CA MET A 95 4.43 10.16 11.37
C MET A 95 4.41 11.20 12.51
N GLU A 96 4.18 10.79 13.76
CA GLU A 96 4.30 11.66 14.93
C GLU A 96 5.72 12.20 15.10
N CYS A 97 6.74 11.37 14.81
CA CYS A 97 8.15 11.77 14.86
C CYS A 97 8.54 12.82 13.81
N LEU A 98 7.70 13.09 12.80
CA LEU A 98 7.95 14.15 11.83
C LEU A 98 7.82 15.55 12.43
N GLY A 99 7.16 15.69 13.58
CA GLY A 99 6.98 16.99 14.27
C GLY A 99 6.06 17.96 13.52
N LEU A 100 5.19 17.46 12.65
CA LEU A 100 4.18 18.26 11.95
C LEU A 100 2.96 18.52 12.86
N ASP A 101 2.29 19.65 12.65
CA ASP A 101 1.07 19.98 13.38
C ASP A 101 -0.10 19.10 12.95
N VAL A 102 -0.82 18.51 13.91
CA VAL A 102 -2.05 17.77 13.65
C VAL A 102 -3.16 18.77 13.29
N SER A 103 -3.69 18.66 12.07
CA SER A 103 -4.76 19.52 11.56
C SER A 103 -6.16 18.95 11.82
N ALA A 104 -6.27 17.62 11.88
CA ALA A 104 -7.47 16.92 12.33
C ALA A 104 -7.07 15.59 12.96
N ASP A 105 -7.52 15.34 14.18
CA ASP A 105 -7.38 14.04 14.81
C ASP A 105 -8.28 12.99 14.15
N TRP A 106 -8.20 11.74 14.61
CA TRP A 106 -8.89 10.58 14.06
C TRP A 106 -10.37 10.81 13.78
N LYS A 107 -10.75 10.69 12.50
CA LYS A 107 -12.13 10.69 12.02
C LYS A 107 -12.42 9.41 11.24
N ALA A 108 -13.56 8.79 11.52
CA ALA A 108 -14.01 7.66 10.73
C ALA A 108 -14.38 8.09 9.31
N TRP A 109 -14.04 7.27 8.32
CA TRP A 109 -14.62 7.35 6.98
C TRP A 109 -15.57 6.18 6.77
N MET A 110 -16.67 6.43 6.08
CA MET A 110 -17.77 5.48 5.94
C MET A 110 -17.73 4.81 4.57
N LEU A 111 -18.14 3.53 4.55
CA LEU A 111 -18.46 2.79 3.34
C LEU A 111 -19.89 2.26 3.52
N GLY A 112 -20.85 2.88 2.83
CA GLY A 112 -22.27 2.65 3.09
C GLY A 112 -22.64 3.01 4.53
N HIS A 113 -23.13 2.03 5.29
CA HIS A 113 -23.50 2.18 6.70
C HIS A 113 -22.40 1.77 7.69
N ASP A 114 -21.26 1.25 7.20
CA ASP A 114 -20.16 0.74 8.01
C ASP A 114 -18.96 1.69 8.04
N VAL A 115 -18.18 1.60 9.11
CA VAL A 115 -16.87 2.25 9.18
C VAL A 115 -15.90 1.53 8.25
N GLY A 116 -15.45 2.21 7.20
CA GLY A 116 -14.41 1.72 6.30
C GLY A 116 -13.01 1.79 6.90
N GLY A 117 -12.78 2.77 7.78
CA GLY A 117 -11.53 2.98 8.51
C GLY A 117 -11.45 4.36 9.14
N MET A 118 -10.23 4.83 9.43
CA MET A 118 -9.99 6.11 10.11
C MET A 118 -9.00 6.98 9.32
N VAL A 119 -9.08 8.30 9.47
CA VAL A 119 -8.15 9.27 8.89
C VAL A 119 -7.69 10.24 9.98
N LYS A 120 -6.37 10.44 10.09
CA LYS A 120 -5.73 11.50 10.88
C LYS A 120 -4.93 12.39 9.93
N ARG A 121 -4.93 13.70 10.17
CA ARG A 121 -4.34 14.70 9.24
C ARG A 121 -3.33 15.60 9.94
N TRP A 122 -2.30 15.96 9.19
CA TRP A 122 -1.25 16.88 9.54
C TRP A 122 -1.13 17.99 8.51
N ASN A 123 -0.72 19.17 8.96
CA ASN A 123 -0.38 20.28 8.07
C ASN A 123 0.94 20.00 7.31
N PRO A 124 1.09 20.49 6.07
CA PRO A 124 0.09 21.22 5.29
C PRO A 124 -0.94 20.33 4.60
N ASN A 125 -0.58 19.13 4.13
CA ASN A 125 -1.46 18.27 3.31
C ASN A 125 -1.10 16.78 3.42
N LEU A 126 -0.81 16.31 4.64
CA LEU A 126 -0.43 14.92 4.92
C LEU A 126 -1.53 14.19 5.70
N SER A 127 -1.89 12.98 5.30
CA SER A 127 -2.84 12.15 6.04
C SER A 127 -2.32 10.73 6.28
N LEU A 128 -2.70 10.16 7.43
CA LEU A 128 -2.65 8.74 7.68
C LEU A 128 -4.06 8.19 7.52
N VAL A 129 -4.23 7.25 6.58
CA VAL A 129 -5.48 6.55 6.34
C VAL A 129 -5.34 5.10 6.76
N THR A 130 -6.21 4.67 7.66
CA THR A 130 -6.33 3.25 8.01
C THR A 130 -7.51 2.63 7.28
N VAL A 131 -7.38 1.36 6.91
CA VAL A 131 -8.45 0.56 6.29
C VAL A 131 -8.80 -0.59 7.21
N LYS A 132 -10.01 -0.55 7.77
CA LYS A 132 -10.44 -1.41 8.87
C LYS A 132 -10.54 -2.87 8.44
N GLY A 133 -9.76 -3.73 9.11
CA GLY A 133 -9.78 -5.19 8.95
C GLY A 133 -8.95 -5.72 7.77
N CYS A 134 -8.17 -4.86 7.11
CA CYS A 134 -7.41 -5.23 5.92
C CYS A 134 -5.95 -5.49 6.26
N GLY A 135 -5.32 -6.42 5.54
CA GLY A 135 -3.91 -6.80 5.75
C GLY A 135 -2.94 -5.90 4.99
N HIS A 136 -1.71 -6.39 4.81
CA HIS A 136 -0.63 -5.67 4.11
C HIS A 136 -1.01 -5.29 2.66
N THR A 137 -1.63 -6.22 1.94
CA THR A 137 -2.13 -6.02 0.58
C THR A 137 -3.61 -5.64 0.61
N ILE A 138 -3.90 -4.37 0.92
CA ILE A 138 -5.27 -3.88 1.13
C ILE A 138 -6.21 -4.22 -0.05
N PRO A 139 -5.88 -3.94 -1.33
CA PRO A 139 -6.80 -4.22 -2.44
C PRO A 139 -7.08 -5.71 -2.64
N TYR A 140 -6.20 -6.58 -2.13
CA TYR A 140 -6.36 -8.03 -2.20
C TYR A 140 -7.21 -8.56 -1.04
N SER A 141 -6.87 -8.18 0.20
CA SER A 141 -7.56 -8.63 1.41
C SER A 141 -8.94 -8.00 1.60
N CYS A 142 -9.16 -6.81 1.05
CA CYS A 142 -10.41 -6.05 1.15
C CYS A 142 -10.67 -5.27 -0.15
N PRO A 143 -11.08 -5.90 -1.25
CA PRO A 143 -11.20 -5.24 -2.55
C PRO A 143 -12.16 -4.03 -2.52
N GLU A 144 -13.33 -4.19 -1.91
CA GLU A 144 -14.33 -3.12 -1.82
C GLU A 144 -13.81 -1.90 -1.05
N LYS A 145 -13.24 -2.11 0.14
CA LYS A 145 -12.65 -1.01 0.95
C LYS A 145 -11.40 -0.43 0.29
N GLY A 146 -10.60 -1.25 -0.38
CA GLY A 146 -9.41 -0.81 -1.10
C GLY A 146 -9.76 0.15 -2.24
N TYR A 147 -10.81 -0.17 -3.00
CA TYR A 147 -11.33 0.70 -4.05
C TYR A 147 -11.97 1.96 -3.47
N ALA A 148 -12.84 1.83 -2.47
CA ALA A 148 -13.50 2.97 -1.83
C ALA A 148 -12.51 3.96 -1.20
N PHE A 149 -11.45 3.46 -0.55
CA PHE A 149 -10.34 4.29 -0.08
C PHE A 149 -9.73 5.10 -1.23
N PHE A 150 -9.40 4.45 -2.35
CA PHE A 150 -8.81 5.11 -3.50
C PHE A 150 -9.74 6.18 -4.08
N GLU A 151 -11.03 5.89 -4.26
CA GLU A 151 -12.00 6.88 -4.75
C GLU A 151 -12.18 8.06 -3.80
N ASN A 152 -12.29 7.78 -2.50
CA ASN A 152 -12.40 8.82 -1.47
C ASN A 152 -11.14 9.70 -1.47
N TYR A 153 -9.97 9.10 -1.64
CA TYR A 153 -8.74 9.86 -1.82
C TYR A 153 -8.85 10.70 -3.09
N MET A 154 -9.12 10.14 -4.26
CA MET A 154 -9.17 10.91 -5.51
C MET A 154 -10.20 12.06 -5.51
N SER A 155 -11.34 11.88 -4.83
CA SER A 155 -12.41 12.86 -4.69
C SER A 155 -12.23 13.87 -3.54
N GLN A 156 -11.13 13.77 -2.78
CA GLN A 156 -10.84 14.63 -1.62
C GLN A 156 -11.82 14.45 -0.44
N ALA A 157 -12.51 13.31 -0.36
CA ALA A 157 -13.34 12.96 0.78
C ALA A 157 -12.51 12.48 1.99
N ILE A 158 -11.28 12.02 1.76
CA ILE A 158 -10.29 11.68 2.80
C ILE A 158 -8.94 12.34 2.58
#